data_AF-A0A352WRZ4-F1
#
_entry.id   AF-A0A352WRZ4-F1
#
_cell.length_a   1.000
_cell.length_b   1.000
_cell.length_c   1.000
_cell.angle_alpha   90.00
_cell.angle_beta   90.00
_cell.angle_gamma   90.00
#
_symmetry.space_group_name_H-M   'P 1'
#
loop_
_entity.id
_entity.type
_entity.pdbx_description
1 polymer ?
#
loop_
_entity_poly.entity_id
_entity_poly.type
_entity_poly.pdbx_seq_one_letter_code
_entity_poly.pdbx_strand_id
1 'polypeptide(L)'
;GSAIVSIEEVGVTKNGTAVTSMEIKAVKITTTTGRVDYVVSSYDNKTLYNIDGKFDFCGFFGVYTLIGKQIITYLHDGSVIGTNTATASYSGKVVDFTKELSFDNTIKVQIDGNVHVDDLAGRYFYGDSKFFSNPSYRIESAKKNSDGTYTLNIGDVSLISAYKNPYDTKGGYQYNILEDISFTIPLSATGGNVGKITSSVKKSNVTSVILSHDIKKGAKAGDFVGYLYMVDSQFSAGNTFPTHTIVIDETYGDWSYFKVKDNKLYMAKDSDQTTYTLRLLVSSSTDEEGVYYKADLFIRQTSKEQLY
;
A
#
# COMPACT_ATOMS: atom_id res chain seq x y z
N GLY A 1 -1.49 -18.00 7.41
CA GLY A 1 -1.79 -16.72 8.08
C GLY A 1 -1.51 -16.86 9.55
N SER A 2 -0.89 -15.85 10.14
CA SER A 2 -0.72 -15.73 11.59
C SER A 2 -2.02 -15.19 12.17
N ALA A 3 -2.78 -16.04 12.85
CA ALA A 3 -4.03 -15.61 13.47
C ALA A 3 -3.73 -14.92 14.80
N ILE A 4 -4.57 -13.95 15.17
CA ILE A 4 -4.50 -13.31 16.48
C ILE A 4 -5.04 -14.30 17.52
N VAL A 5 -4.24 -14.54 18.56
CA VAL A 5 -4.62 -15.37 19.72
C VAL A 5 -5.25 -14.49 20.79
N SER A 6 -4.68 -13.31 21.04
CA SER A 6 -5.18 -12.37 22.04
C SER A 6 -4.84 -10.93 21.69
N ILE A 7 -5.65 -10.02 22.21
CA ILE A 7 -5.41 -8.57 22.26
C ILE A 7 -5.73 -8.14 23.68
N GLU A 8 -4.77 -7.52 24.36
CA GLU A 8 -4.92 -7.04 25.73
C GLU A 8 -4.38 -5.62 25.87
N GLU A 9 -5.10 -4.75 26.59
CA GLU A 9 -4.56 -3.44 26.98
C GLU A 9 -3.43 -3.65 28.00
N VAL A 10 -2.32 -2.93 27.83
CA VAL A 10 -1.17 -3.03 28.73
C VAL A 10 -0.96 -1.73 29.48
N GLY A 11 -0.35 -1.85 30.67
CA GLY A 11 -0.09 -0.70 31.53
C GLY A 11 0.87 0.29 30.87
N VAL A 12 0.56 1.59 31.01
CA VAL A 12 1.43 2.69 30.58
C VAL A 12 1.79 3.51 31.82
N THR A 13 3.07 3.86 31.95
CA THR A 13 3.54 4.73 33.04
C THR A 13 4.32 5.93 32.53
N LYS A 14 4.22 7.05 33.24
CA LYS A 14 5.02 8.26 33.06
C LYS A 14 5.76 8.52 34.36
N ASN A 15 7.10 8.48 34.33
CA ASN A 15 7.94 8.61 35.53
C ASN A 15 7.53 7.67 36.66
N GLY A 16 7.21 6.40 36.34
CA GLY A 16 6.77 5.38 37.30
C GLY A 16 5.32 5.52 37.80
N THR A 17 4.59 6.57 37.41
CA THR A 17 3.18 6.74 37.75
C THR A 17 2.29 6.21 36.63
N ALA A 18 1.26 5.43 36.97
CA ALA A 18 0.33 4.89 35.99
C ALA A 18 -0.44 6.01 35.27
N VAL A 19 -0.54 5.90 33.94
CA VAL A 19 -1.32 6.79 33.09
C VAL A 19 -2.62 6.08 32.73
N THR A 20 -3.75 6.62 33.18
CA THR A 20 -5.09 6.07 32.92
C THR A 20 -5.93 6.93 31.98
N SER A 21 -5.38 8.05 31.50
CA SER A 21 -6.03 8.95 30.56
C SER A 21 -6.15 8.34 29.16
N MET A 22 -6.98 8.95 28.31
CA MET A 22 -7.04 8.62 26.88
C MET A 22 -5.90 9.27 26.08
N GLU A 23 -4.92 9.91 26.74
CA GLU A 23 -3.80 10.60 26.07
C GLU A 23 -2.86 9.62 25.37
N ILE A 24 -2.75 8.39 25.90
CA ILE A 24 -1.96 7.30 25.34
C ILE A 24 -2.65 5.97 25.61
N LYS A 25 -2.61 5.08 24.63
CA LYS A 25 -3.06 3.69 24.76
C LYS A 25 -2.04 2.74 24.14
N ALA A 26 -1.87 1.61 24.79
CA ALA A 26 -1.01 0.53 24.33
C ALA A 26 -1.75 -0.80 24.42
N VAL A 27 -1.67 -1.60 23.37
CA VAL A 27 -2.19 -2.96 23.35
C VAL A 27 -1.08 -3.93 23.00
N LYS A 28 -1.13 -5.11 23.59
CA LYS A 28 -0.30 -6.25 23.27
C LYS A 28 -1.13 -7.25 22.48
N ILE A 29 -0.61 -7.65 21.34
CA ILE A 29 -1.23 -8.59 20.41
C ILE A 29 -0.35 -9.82 20.38
N THR A 30 -0.89 -10.98 20.75
CA THR A 30 -0.19 -12.26 20.63
C THR A 30 -0.77 -13.01 19.45
N THR A 31 0.10 -13.60 18.63
CA THR A 31 -0.30 -14.36 17.46
C THR A 31 -0.01 -15.86 17.61
N THR A 32 -0.62 -16.69 16.75
CA THR A 32 -0.43 -18.15 16.77
C THR A 32 1.01 -18.59 16.50
N THR A 33 1.83 -17.71 15.91
CA THR A 33 3.25 -17.98 15.65
C THR A 33 4.15 -17.64 16.84
N GLY A 34 3.59 -17.17 17.96
CA GLY A 34 4.35 -16.68 19.11
C GLY A 34 4.96 -15.28 18.91
N ARG A 35 4.67 -14.60 17.79
CA ARG A 35 5.00 -13.18 17.61
C ARG A 35 4.10 -12.36 18.54
N VAL A 36 4.70 -11.41 19.24
CA VAL A 36 4.01 -10.45 20.09
C VAL A 36 4.24 -9.04 19.54
N ASP A 37 3.17 -8.31 19.28
CA ASP A 37 3.21 -6.93 18.81
C ASP A 37 2.65 -6.01 19.90
N TYR A 38 3.42 -5.03 20.33
CA TYR A 38 2.93 -3.93 21.15
C TYR A 38 2.61 -2.75 20.23
N VAL A 39 1.34 -2.36 20.16
CA VAL A 39 0.89 -1.21 19.36
C VAL A 39 0.56 -0.08 20.31
N VAL A 40 1.20 1.07 20.09
CA VAL A 40 1.09 2.25 20.96
C VAL A 40 0.60 3.43 20.13
N SER A 41 -0.36 4.18 20.66
CA SER A 41 -0.84 5.43 20.08
C SER A 41 -0.97 6.49 21.17
N SER A 42 -0.46 7.68 20.90
CA SER A 42 -0.45 8.82 21.82
C SER A 42 -0.83 10.10 21.08
N TYR A 43 -1.56 10.99 21.76
CA TYR A 43 -1.80 12.36 21.29
C TYR A 43 -0.62 13.30 21.58
N ASP A 44 0.20 12.97 22.59
CA ASP A 44 1.43 13.69 22.90
C ASP A 44 2.64 12.90 22.39
N ASN A 45 3.30 13.45 21.36
CA ASN A 45 4.48 12.86 20.74
C ASN A 45 5.80 13.31 21.38
N LYS A 46 5.76 14.05 22.51
CA LYS A 46 6.93 14.60 23.22
C LYS A 46 7.15 13.98 24.59
N THR A 47 6.10 13.45 25.23
CA THR A 47 6.26 12.76 26.52
C THR A 47 6.85 11.37 26.32
N LEU A 48 7.86 11.04 27.14
CA LEU A 48 8.39 9.69 27.27
C LEU A 48 7.52 8.86 28.22
N TYR A 49 7.04 7.73 27.72
CA TYR A 49 6.25 6.75 28.46
C TYR A 49 6.98 5.41 28.52
N ASN A 50 6.75 4.65 29.58
CA ASN A 50 7.16 3.26 29.66
C ASN A 50 5.95 2.34 29.44
N ILE A 51 6.09 1.39 28.53
CA ILE A 51 5.02 0.50 28.07
C ILE A 51 5.23 -0.89 28.66
N ASP A 52 4.25 -1.38 29.42
CA ASP A 52 4.21 -2.72 30.02
C ASP A 52 5.45 -3.05 30.90
N GLY A 53 6.14 -2.04 31.44
CA GLY A 53 7.40 -2.25 32.16
C GLY A 53 8.56 -2.73 31.27
N LYS A 54 8.43 -2.67 29.94
CA LYS A 54 9.31 -3.37 28.99
C LYS A 54 10.16 -2.45 28.13
N PHE A 55 9.59 -1.37 27.63
CA PHE A 55 10.30 -0.47 26.72
C PHE A 55 9.76 0.96 26.83
N ASP A 56 10.61 1.92 26.48
CA ASP A 56 10.23 3.33 26.46
C ASP A 56 9.71 3.73 25.08
N PHE A 57 8.75 4.65 25.05
CA PHE A 57 8.09 5.15 23.86
C PHE A 57 7.86 6.65 23.96
N CYS A 58 8.20 7.38 22.90
CA CYS A 58 7.90 8.80 22.72
C CYS A 58 7.57 9.05 21.24
N GLY A 59 6.29 9.27 20.93
CA GLY A 59 5.83 9.50 19.56
C GLY A 59 4.31 9.44 19.42
N PHE A 60 3.79 9.66 18.21
CA PHE A 60 2.36 9.58 17.92
C PHE A 60 1.87 8.13 17.78
N PHE A 61 2.62 7.30 17.06
CA PHE A 61 2.27 5.90 16.85
C PHE A 61 3.52 5.03 16.77
N GLY A 62 3.46 3.83 17.33
CA GLY A 62 4.57 2.88 17.28
C GLY A 62 4.13 1.43 17.37
N VAL A 63 4.96 0.56 16.81
CA VAL A 63 4.83 -0.89 16.90
C VAL A 63 6.16 -1.46 17.39
N TYR A 64 6.14 -2.18 18.50
CA TYR A 64 7.28 -2.91 19.04
C TYR A 64 6.98 -4.41 18.96
N THR A 65 7.63 -5.08 18.02
CA THR A 65 7.41 -6.49 17.70
C THR A 65 8.53 -7.35 18.29
N LEU A 66 8.12 -8.44 18.95
CA LEU A 66 8.98 -9.49 19.47
C LEU A 66 8.76 -10.79 18.70
N ILE A 67 9.84 -11.34 18.13
CA ILE A 67 9.88 -12.68 17.50
C ILE A 67 11.00 -13.47 18.17
N GLY A 68 10.65 -14.28 19.18
CA GLY A 68 11.64 -14.92 20.04
C GLY A 68 12.49 -13.87 20.75
N LYS A 69 13.79 -13.78 20.39
CA LYS A 69 14.72 -12.77 20.93
C LYS A 69 14.90 -11.54 20.03
N GLN A 70 14.29 -11.54 18.85
CA GLN A 70 14.43 -10.44 17.89
C GLN A 70 13.41 -9.35 18.19
N ILE A 71 13.88 -8.11 18.13
CA ILE A 71 13.06 -6.90 18.27
C ILE A 71 13.02 -6.22 16.90
N ILE A 72 11.82 -5.87 16.47
CA ILE A 72 11.57 -5.06 15.27
C ILE A 72 10.68 -3.90 15.71
N THR A 73 11.00 -2.69 15.28
CA THR A 73 10.24 -1.50 15.66
C THR A 73 9.80 -0.71 14.45
N TYR A 74 8.63 -0.11 14.56
CA TYR A 74 8.16 0.96 13.69
C TYR A 74 7.76 2.14 14.57
N LEU A 75 8.15 3.34 14.16
CA LEU A 75 7.84 4.59 14.87
C LEU A 75 7.37 5.61 13.84
N HIS A 76 6.29 6.31 14.15
CA HIS A 76 5.74 7.40 13.35
C HIS A 76 5.59 8.65 14.22
N ASP A 77 6.09 9.77 13.72
CA ASP A 77 6.12 11.06 14.42
C ASP A 77 6.59 10.89 15.87
N GLY A 78 7.77 10.31 16.04
CA GLY A 78 8.29 9.95 17.35
C GLY A 78 9.80 9.90 17.41
N SER A 79 10.33 10.03 18.62
CA SER A 79 11.76 10.11 18.90
C SER A 79 12.33 8.86 19.56
N VAL A 80 11.52 8.03 20.22
CA VAL A 80 11.99 6.84 20.96
C VAL A 80 11.02 5.68 20.81
N ILE A 81 11.55 4.48 20.53
CA ILE A 81 10.87 3.20 20.73
C ILE A 81 11.87 2.10 21.13
N GLY A 82 11.81 1.68 22.40
CA GLY A 82 12.82 0.82 23.00
C GLY A 82 14.21 1.46 22.91
N THR A 83 15.16 0.74 22.30
CA THR A 83 16.53 1.25 22.10
C THR A 83 16.69 2.05 20.80
N ASN A 84 15.65 2.14 19.97
CA ASN A 84 15.70 2.88 18.71
C ASN A 84 15.34 4.34 18.95
N THR A 85 16.17 5.26 18.46
CA THR A 85 15.94 6.70 18.48
C THR A 85 15.90 7.26 17.07
N ALA A 86 15.06 8.27 16.84
CA ALA A 86 14.85 8.84 15.52
C ALA A 86 14.49 10.33 15.58
N THR A 87 14.59 11.01 14.44
CA THR A 87 13.96 12.32 14.26
C THR A 87 12.47 12.12 14.06
N ALA A 88 11.65 12.74 14.92
CA ALA A 88 10.20 12.60 14.88
C ALA A 88 9.58 13.25 13.63
N SER A 89 9.96 14.49 13.38
CA SER A 89 9.39 15.31 12.32
C SER A 89 10.34 16.46 11.96
N TYR A 90 10.11 17.03 10.78
CA TYR A 90 10.68 18.32 10.41
C TYR A 90 9.63 19.42 10.60
N SER A 91 10.04 20.57 11.15
CA SER A 91 9.20 21.76 11.32
C SER A 91 9.79 22.95 10.60
N GLY A 92 8.98 23.98 10.40
CA GLY A 92 9.47 25.23 9.85
C GLY A 92 8.34 26.18 9.48
N LYS A 93 8.61 27.07 8.52
CA LYS A 93 7.66 28.06 8.00
C LYS A 93 7.49 28.01 6.50
N VAL A 94 6.27 28.29 6.04
CA VAL A 94 5.97 28.50 4.61
C VAL A 94 6.56 29.84 4.17
N VAL A 95 7.26 29.84 3.03
CA VAL A 95 7.90 31.02 2.45
C VAL A 95 7.11 31.54 1.26
N ASP A 96 6.69 30.65 0.37
CA ASP A 96 5.91 30.97 -0.83
C ASP A 96 5.24 29.69 -1.34
N PHE A 97 4.30 29.81 -2.28
CA PHE A 97 3.64 28.67 -2.89
C PHE A 97 2.98 29.04 -4.22
N THR A 98 2.55 28.03 -4.98
CA THR A 98 1.86 28.26 -6.26
C THR A 98 0.52 28.96 -6.05
N LYS A 99 0.40 30.20 -6.55
CA LYS A 99 -0.79 31.08 -6.39
C LYS A 99 -1.74 31.07 -7.58
N GLU A 100 -1.29 30.57 -8.73
CA GLU A 100 -2.07 30.49 -9.96
C GLU A 100 -2.54 29.06 -10.23
N LEU A 101 -3.55 28.90 -11.09
CA LEU A 101 -3.97 27.58 -11.55
C LEU A 101 -2.83 26.89 -12.30
N SER A 102 -2.39 25.75 -11.80
CA SER A 102 -1.27 24.97 -12.34
C SER A 102 -1.51 23.49 -12.16
N PHE A 103 -0.97 22.68 -13.07
CA PHE A 103 -0.85 21.22 -12.91
C PHE A 103 0.42 20.83 -12.12
N ASP A 104 1.37 21.76 -11.97
CA ASP A 104 2.58 21.58 -11.18
C ASP A 104 2.56 22.59 -10.03
N ASN A 105 2.14 22.14 -8.85
CA ASN A 105 2.01 22.97 -7.65
C ASN A 105 3.16 22.70 -6.69
N THR A 106 3.62 23.76 -6.03
CA THR A 106 4.74 23.68 -5.09
C THR A 106 4.48 24.51 -3.84
N ILE A 107 5.10 24.10 -2.74
CA ILE A 107 5.21 24.86 -1.50
C ILE A 107 6.70 25.08 -1.22
N LYS A 108 7.12 26.35 -1.18
CA LYS A 108 8.46 26.74 -0.77
C LYS A 108 8.46 26.94 0.75
N VAL A 109 9.40 26.28 1.44
CA VAL A 109 9.46 26.28 2.90
C VAL A 109 10.87 26.58 3.40
N GLN A 110 10.94 27.19 4.57
CA GLN A 110 12.14 27.22 5.41
C GLN A 110 11.97 26.12 6.46
N ILE A 111 12.87 25.14 6.48
CA ILE A 111 12.85 24.06 7.47
C ILE A 111 13.89 24.38 8.56
N ASP A 112 13.54 24.07 9.81
CA ASP A 112 14.42 24.21 10.96
C ASP A 112 15.45 23.07 10.99
N GLY A 113 16.73 23.42 11.15
CA GLY A 113 17.81 22.44 11.26
C GLY A 113 18.25 21.82 9.92
N ASN A 114 18.96 20.69 10.00
CA ASN A 114 19.45 19.98 8.83
C ASN A 114 18.46 18.91 8.38
N VAL A 115 18.23 18.84 7.07
CA VAL A 115 17.20 17.99 6.46
C VAL A 115 17.85 17.09 5.43
N HIS A 116 17.53 15.81 5.49
CA HIS A 116 17.81 14.86 4.42
C HIS A 116 16.66 14.93 3.42
N VAL A 117 16.89 15.57 2.27
CA VAL A 117 15.84 15.86 1.29
C VAL A 117 15.14 14.58 0.79
N ASP A 118 15.89 13.49 0.70
CA ASP A 118 15.38 12.18 0.27
C ASP A 118 14.32 11.61 1.23
N ASP A 119 14.29 12.05 2.49
CA ASP A 119 13.31 11.61 3.48
C ASP A 119 11.92 12.26 3.29
N LEU A 120 11.84 13.31 2.47
CA LEU A 120 10.61 14.11 2.29
C LEU A 120 9.66 13.53 1.24
N ALA A 121 10.19 12.87 0.21
CA ALA A 121 9.35 12.31 -0.86
C ALA A 121 8.42 11.20 -0.32
N GLY A 122 7.15 11.25 -0.72
CA GLY A 122 6.09 10.37 -0.23
C GLY A 122 5.53 10.72 1.15
N ARG A 123 6.11 11.69 1.87
CA ARG A 123 5.59 12.21 3.14
C ARG A 123 4.49 13.24 2.90
N TYR A 124 3.88 13.69 4.00
CA TYR A 124 2.85 14.72 3.98
C TYR A 124 3.34 15.97 4.71
N PHE A 125 3.16 17.10 4.04
CA PHE A 125 3.19 18.41 4.67
C PHE A 125 1.88 18.61 5.43
N TYR A 126 1.96 19.08 6.67
CA TYR A 126 0.81 19.54 7.47
C TYR A 126 1.04 20.98 7.91
N GLY A 127 0.29 21.92 7.36
CA GLY A 127 0.30 23.32 7.79
C GLY A 127 -0.49 23.53 9.09
N ASP A 128 -0.28 24.67 9.74
CA ASP A 128 -1.03 25.05 10.94
C ASP A 128 -2.55 25.13 10.65
N SER A 129 -3.32 24.29 11.33
CA SER A 129 -4.78 24.19 11.20
C SER A 129 -5.56 25.31 11.89
N LYS A 130 -4.88 26.27 12.55
CA LYS A 130 -5.54 27.45 13.13
C LYS A 130 -6.27 28.31 12.11
N PHE A 131 -5.79 28.32 10.86
CA PHE A 131 -6.30 29.19 9.81
C PHE A 131 -7.13 28.46 8.76
N PHE A 132 -6.96 27.14 8.64
CA PHE A 132 -7.57 26.31 7.58
C PHE A 132 -7.97 24.93 8.11
N SER A 133 -8.99 24.34 7.48
CA SER A 133 -9.37 22.95 7.76
C SER A 133 -8.33 22.00 7.17
N ASN A 134 -7.42 21.49 8.02
CA ASN A 134 -6.45 20.44 7.74
C ASN A 134 -5.62 20.61 6.43
N PRO A 135 -4.72 21.61 6.35
CA PRO A 135 -3.88 21.82 5.16
C PRO A 135 -2.82 20.72 5.04
N SER A 136 -3.20 19.62 4.39
CA SER A 136 -2.38 18.42 4.22
C SER A 136 -2.11 18.14 2.75
N TYR A 137 -0.83 17.99 2.38
CA TYR A 137 -0.40 17.78 0.99
C TYR A 137 0.69 16.72 0.93
N ARG A 138 0.51 15.73 0.04
CA ARG A 138 1.55 14.74 -0.24
C ARG A 138 2.69 15.41 -0.99
N ILE A 139 3.92 15.13 -0.57
CA ILE A 139 5.14 15.59 -1.22
C ILE A 139 5.52 14.52 -2.25
N GLU A 140 5.48 14.86 -3.53
CA GLU A 140 5.92 13.96 -4.60
C GLU A 140 7.44 13.96 -4.73
N SER A 141 8.05 15.13 -4.58
CA SER A 141 9.50 15.31 -4.57
C SER A 141 9.87 16.58 -3.80
N ALA A 142 11.13 16.67 -3.38
CA ALA A 142 11.65 17.86 -2.73
C ALA A 142 13.05 18.19 -3.27
N LYS A 143 13.42 19.47 -3.22
CA LYS A 143 14.77 19.93 -3.51
C LYS A 143 15.19 21.05 -2.56
N LYS A 144 16.48 21.08 -2.22
CA LYS A 144 17.09 22.23 -1.53
C LYS A 144 17.47 23.29 -2.55
N ASN A 145 17.06 24.53 -2.31
CA ASN A 145 17.37 25.68 -3.14
C ASN A 145 18.70 26.32 -2.69
N SER A 146 19.30 27.14 -3.56
CA SER A 146 20.57 27.83 -3.27
C SER A 146 20.49 28.83 -2.11
N ASP A 147 19.30 29.36 -1.83
CA ASP A 147 19.01 30.28 -0.72
C ASP A 147 18.79 29.57 0.63
N GLY A 148 18.92 28.24 0.67
CA GLY A 148 18.75 27.43 1.88
C GLY A 148 17.30 27.01 2.16
N THR A 149 16.33 27.49 1.38
CA THR A 149 14.94 27.02 1.44
C THR A 149 14.77 25.68 0.72
N TYR A 150 13.61 25.06 0.87
CA TYR A 150 13.25 23.81 0.20
C TYR A 150 11.99 24.02 -0.63
N THR A 151 11.97 23.47 -1.84
CA THR A 151 10.77 23.42 -2.68
C THR A 151 10.19 22.02 -2.57
N LEU A 152 8.95 21.93 -2.07
CA LEU A 152 8.16 20.71 -2.01
C LEU A 152 7.21 20.69 -3.22
N ASN A 153 7.33 19.69 -4.08
CA ASN A 153 6.39 19.46 -5.18
C ASN A 153 5.20 18.63 -4.66
N ILE A 154 3.98 19.09 -4.94
CA ILE A 154 2.73 18.44 -4.52
C ILE A 154 1.85 18.02 -5.72
N GLY A 155 2.42 18.02 -6.93
CA GLY A 155 1.77 17.59 -8.16
C GLY A 155 0.62 18.49 -8.58
N ASP A 156 -0.47 17.86 -9.02
CA ASP A 156 -1.67 18.51 -9.55
C ASP A 156 -2.66 18.96 -8.45
N VAL A 157 -2.29 18.82 -7.18
CA VAL A 157 -3.11 19.27 -6.05
C VAL A 157 -3.03 20.78 -5.89
N SER A 158 -4.18 21.46 -6.06
CA SER A 158 -4.25 22.91 -5.91
C SER A 158 -4.26 23.36 -4.46
N LEU A 159 -3.58 24.49 -4.21
CA LEU A 159 -3.61 25.21 -2.94
C LEU A 159 -4.73 26.26 -2.89
N ILE A 160 -5.45 26.45 -4.01
CA ILE A 160 -6.56 27.38 -4.15
C ILE A 160 -7.83 26.74 -3.60
N SER A 161 -8.55 27.48 -2.75
CA SER A 161 -9.82 27.05 -2.16
C SER A 161 -11.04 27.67 -2.83
N ALA A 162 -10.92 28.90 -3.35
CA ALA A 162 -11.98 29.64 -4.02
C ALA A 162 -11.42 30.82 -4.81
N TYR A 163 -12.26 31.46 -5.63
CA TYR A 163 -12.01 32.84 -6.05
C TYR A 163 -12.14 33.81 -4.87
N LYS A 164 -11.37 34.90 -4.86
CA LYS A 164 -11.57 35.98 -3.87
C LYS A 164 -12.98 36.57 -3.95
N ASN A 165 -13.48 36.75 -5.17
CA ASN A 165 -14.84 37.15 -5.46
C ASN A 165 -15.42 36.18 -6.52
N PRO A 166 -16.49 35.43 -6.23
CA PRO A 166 -17.07 34.49 -7.18
C PRO A 166 -17.64 35.15 -8.45
N TYR A 167 -17.86 36.47 -8.44
CA TYR A 167 -18.35 37.24 -9.59
C TYR A 167 -17.24 37.95 -10.38
N ASP A 168 -15.98 37.87 -9.93
CA ASP A 168 -14.82 38.43 -10.63
C ASP A 168 -13.68 37.42 -10.66
N THR A 169 -13.63 36.66 -11.76
CA THR A 169 -12.60 35.63 -11.97
C THR A 169 -11.20 36.20 -12.19
N LYS A 170 -11.07 37.52 -12.37
CA LYS A 170 -9.76 38.21 -12.47
C LYS A 170 -9.29 38.78 -11.14
N GLY A 171 -10.13 38.73 -10.10
CA GLY A 171 -9.81 39.22 -8.76
C GLY A 171 -8.82 38.35 -7.96
N GLY A 172 -8.42 37.19 -8.49
CA GLY A 172 -7.49 36.24 -7.88
C GLY A 172 -8.16 35.24 -6.93
N TYR A 173 -7.34 34.53 -6.15
CA TYR A 173 -7.76 33.34 -5.39
C TYR A 173 -7.65 33.50 -3.87
N GLN A 174 -8.46 32.71 -3.16
CA GLN A 174 -8.27 32.34 -1.75
C GLN A 174 -7.50 31.02 -1.69
N TYR A 175 -6.74 30.81 -0.63
CA TYR A 175 -5.84 29.67 -0.50
C TYR A 175 -6.10 28.87 0.77
N ASN A 176 -5.75 27.59 0.75
CA ASN A 176 -5.76 26.68 1.90
C ASN A 176 -4.44 26.72 2.70
N ILE A 177 -3.58 27.70 2.42
CA ILE A 177 -2.29 27.90 3.08
C ILE A 177 -1.92 29.39 3.02
N LEU A 178 -1.05 29.86 3.90
CA LEU A 178 -0.51 31.22 3.89
C LEU A 178 1.00 31.18 4.04
N GLU A 179 1.66 32.25 3.61
CA GLU A 179 3.05 32.50 3.98
C GLU A 179 3.19 32.72 5.49
N ASP A 180 4.38 32.48 6.02
CA ASP A 180 4.77 32.62 7.43
C ASP A 180 4.07 31.67 8.43
N ILE A 181 3.14 30.81 7.97
CA ILE A 181 2.55 29.80 8.85
C ILE A 181 3.54 28.69 9.15
N SER A 182 3.42 28.14 10.36
CA SER A 182 4.16 26.95 10.76
C SER A 182 3.64 25.70 10.06
N PHE A 183 4.50 24.70 9.90
CA PHE A 183 4.13 23.39 9.42
C PHE A 183 4.90 22.27 10.15
N THR A 184 4.47 21.04 9.93
CA THR A 184 5.16 19.82 10.36
C THR A 184 5.12 18.78 9.24
N ILE A 185 6.23 18.06 9.07
CA ILE A 185 6.35 16.88 8.20
C ILE A 185 6.73 15.70 9.11
N PRO A 186 5.76 14.87 9.51
CA PRO A 186 5.99 13.64 10.26
C PRO A 186 6.93 12.68 9.52
N LEU A 187 7.91 12.15 10.25
CA LEU A 187 8.79 11.11 9.75
C LEU A 187 8.39 9.74 10.30
N SER A 188 8.99 8.69 9.73
CA SER A 188 8.88 7.35 10.28
C SER A 188 10.23 6.68 10.31
N ALA A 189 10.46 5.85 11.33
CA ALA A 189 11.67 5.07 11.47
C ALA A 189 11.32 3.60 11.70
N THR A 190 12.18 2.73 11.18
CA THR A 190 12.12 1.28 11.45
C THR A 190 13.42 0.84 12.11
N GLY A 191 13.32 -0.07 13.08
CA GLY A 191 14.48 -0.71 13.71
C GLY A 191 14.41 -2.22 13.61
N GLY A 192 15.57 -2.88 13.65
CA GLY A 192 15.68 -4.34 13.56
C GLY A 192 15.55 -4.88 12.12
N ASN A 193 15.47 -6.21 11.99
CA ASN A 193 15.39 -6.87 10.69
C ASN A 193 13.92 -7.02 10.24
N VAL A 194 13.39 -5.99 9.57
CA VAL A 194 11.99 -5.93 9.11
C VAL A 194 11.64 -7.09 8.16
N GLY A 195 12.61 -7.62 7.41
CA GLY A 195 12.42 -8.78 6.54
C GLY A 195 12.07 -10.08 7.28
N LYS A 196 12.20 -10.11 8.61
CA LYS A 196 11.73 -11.22 9.47
C LYS A 196 10.23 -11.15 9.78
N ILE A 197 9.57 -10.02 9.52
CA ILE A 197 8.10 -9.95 9.50
C ILE A 197 7.64 -10.66 8.23
N THR A 198 7.64 -11.99 8.26
CA THR A 198 7.09 -12.80 7.18
C THR A 198 5.57 -12.63 7.20
N SER A 199 5.02 -12.05 6.14
CA SER A 199 3.60 -12.16 5.88
C SER A 199 3.34 -13.64 5.64
N SER A 200 2.58 -14.29 6.51
CA SER A 200 2.12 -15.67 6.27
C SER A 200 0.91 -15.65 5.33
N VAL A 201 1.02 -14.85 4.27
CA VAL A 201 0.17 -14.98 3.09
C VAL A 201 0.49 -16.38 2.56
N LYS A 202 -0.52 -17.25 2.57
CA LYS A 202 -0.36 -18.56 1.96
C LYS A 202 -0.02 -18.30 0.50
N LYS A 203 1.16 -18.73 0.05
CA LYS A 203 1.51 -18.69 -1.37
C LYS A 203 0.48 -19.53 -2.13
N SER A 204 0.07 -19.04 -3.28
CA SER A 204 -0.78 -19.79 -4.20
C SER A 204 -0.04 -21.07 -4.62
N ASN A 205 -0.73 -22.20 -4.63
CA ASN A 205 -0.19 -23.45 -5.16
C ASN A 205 -1.17 -24.02 -6.18
N VAL A 206 -1.23 -23.33 -7.32
CA VAL A 206 -1.97 -23.77 -8.49
C VAL A 206 -1.44 -25.12 -8.92
N THR A 207 -2.33 -26.11 -8.95
CA THR A 207 -2.01 -27.47 -9.39
C THR A 207 -2.62 -27.83 -10.73
N SER A 208 -3.66 -27.12 -11.17
CA SER A 208 -4.25 -27.29 -12.50
C SER A 208 -5.05 -26.08 -12.97
N VAL A 209 -5.27 -26.03 -14.29
CA VAL A 209 -6.26 -25.19 -14.96
C VAL A 209 -7.21 -26.10 -15.73
N ILE A 210 -8.51 -25.96 -15.51
CA ILE A 210 -9.55 -26.78 -16.13
C ILE A 210 -10.37 -25.89 -17.07
N LEU A 211 -10.56 -26.34 -18.30
CA LEU A 211 -11.46 -25.70 -19.26
C LEU A 211 -12.87 -26.29 -19.12
N SER A 212 -13.89 -25.44 -19.04
CA SER A 212 -15.26 -25.88 -18.72
C SER A 212 -16.06 -26.46 -19.88
N HIS A 213 -15.71 -26.12 -21.13
CA HIS A 213 -16.43 -26.55 -22.33
C HIS A 213 -15.46 -26.75 -23.49
N ASP A 214 -15.90 -27.53 -24.49
CA ASP A 214 -15.19 -27.76 -25.74
C ASP A 214 -15.65 -26.80 -26.85
N ILE A 215 -14.83 -26.69 -27.91
CA ILE A 215 -15.11 -25.81 -29.06
C ILE A 215 -16.17 -26.43 -29.96
N LYS A 216 -17.14 -25.61 -30.42
CA LYS A 216 -18.11 -26.03 -31.43
C LYS A 216 -17.45 -26.21 -32.80
N LYS A 217 -17.82 -27.25 -33.55
CA LYS A 217 -17.37 -27.43 -34.95
C LYS A 217 -17.61 -26.18 -35.80
N GLY A 218 -16.55 -25.69 -36.47
CA GLY A 218 -16.58 -24.52 -37.35
C GLY A 218 -16.57 -23.18 -36.60
N ALA A 219 -15.92 -23.12 -35.43
CA ALA A 219 -15.85 -21.93 -34.61
C ALA A 219 -15.22 -20.74 -35.34
N LYS A 220 -15.79 -19.56 -35.11
CA LYS A 220 -15.44 -18.29 -35.74
C LYS A 220 -14.73 -17.36 -34.79
N ALA A 221 -14.02 -16.38 -35.33
CA ALA A 221 -13.39 -15.34 -34.53
C ALA A 221 -14.40 -14.70 -33.57
N GLY A 222 -14.07 -14.66 -32.28
CA GLY A 222 -14.94 -14.13 -31.22
C GLY A 222 -15.83 -15.18 -30.53
N ASP A 223 -15.91 -16.40 -31.05
CA ASP A 223 -16.68 -17.47 -30.39
C ASP A 223 -16.12 -17.78 -29.01
N PHE A 224 -17.03 -17.96 -28.05
CA PHE A 224 -16.70 -18.37 -26.71
C PHE A 224 -16.32 -19.85 -26.69
N VAL A 225 -15.17 -20.17 -26.09
CA VAL A 225 -14.66 -21.53 -25.96
C VAL A 225 -15.04 -22.12 -24.62
N GLY A 226 -14.74 -21.41 -23.53
CA GLY A 226 -15.04 -21.90 -22.17
C GLY A 226 -14.48 -21.00 -21.08
N TYR A 227 -14.86 -21.33 -19.85
CA TYR A 227 -14.30 -20.75 -18.64
C TYR A 227 -13.04 -21.52 -18.23
N LEU A 228 -12.03 -20.79 -17.77
CA LEU A 228 -10.82 -21.34 -17.19
C LEU A 228 -10.95 -21.34 -15.66
N TYR A 229 -11.03 -22.54 -15.08
CA TYR A 229 -11.12 -22.74 -13.64
C TYR A 229 -9.76 -23.13 -13.06
N MET A 230 -9.32 -22.38 -12.07
CA MET A 230 -8.09 -22.62 -11.35
C MET A 230 -8.34 -23.59 -10.20
N VAL A 231 -7.44 -24.56 -10.03
CA VAL A 231 -7.38 -25.37 -8.80
C VAL A 231 -6.16 -24.95 -8.02
N ASP A 232 -6.39 -24.34 -6.87
CA ASP A 232 -5.35 -23.98 -5.91
C ASP A 232 -5.49 -24.82 -4.64
N SER A 233 -4.51 -25.69 -4.41
CA SER A 233 -4.50 -26.63 -3.28
C SER A 233 -4.32 -25.96 -1.92
N GLN A 234 -3.92 -24.69 -1.85
CA GLN A 234 -3.69 -23.97 -0.59
C GLN A 234 -4.95 -23.29 -0.03
N PHE A 235 -5.97 -23.12 -0.87
CA PHE A 235 -7.21 -22.40 -0.55
C PHE A 235 -8.43 -23.31 -0.68
N SER A 236 -8.92 -23.81 0.45
CA SER A 236 -10.25 -24.42 0.56
C SER A 236 -11.27 -23.33 0.90
N ALA A 237 -12.38 -23.29 0.17
CA ALA A 237 -13.47 -22.30 0.23
C ALA A 237 -13.53 -21.44 1.51
N GLY A 238 -13.21 -20.15 1.38
CA GLY A 238 -13.29 -19.17 2.45
C GLY A 238 -12.85 -17.77 2.00
N ASN A 239 -13.83 -16.92 1.73
CA ASN A 239 -13.90 -15.44 1.59
C ASN A 239 -12.75 -14.59 1.00
N THR A 240 -11.55 -15.09 0.75
CA THR A 240 -10.46 -14.37 0.05
C THR A 240 -9.56 -15.36 -0.68
N PHE A 241 -9.79 -15.51 -1.97
CA PHE A 241 -8.86 -16.17 -2.89
C PHE A 241 -7.87 -15.13 -3.43
N PRO A 242 -6.61 -15.52 -3.70
CA PRO A 242 -5.71 -14.67 -4.47
C PRO A 242 -6.32 -14.36 -5.85
N THR A 243 -6.01 -13.19 -6.40
CA THR A 243 -6.38 -12.88 -7.79
C THR A 243 -5.37 -13.59 -8.70
N HIS A 244 -5.85 -14.51 -9.54
CA HIS A 244 -5.03 -15.13 -10.57
C HIS A 244 -5.16 -14.39 -11.89
N THR A 245 -4.03 -14.22 -12.57
CA THR A 245 -3.99 -13.75 -13.95
C THR A 245 -3.57 -14.91 -14.84
N ILE A 246 -4.34 -15.14 -15.90
CA ILE A 246 -4.05 -16.16 -16.91
C ILE A 246 -3.71 -15.43 -18.20
N VAL A 247 -2.55 -15.76 -18.76
CA VAL A 247 -2.15 -15.33 -20.10
C VAL A 247 -1.79 -16.54 -20.95
N ILE A 248 -1.85 -16.37 -22.26
CA ILE A 248 -1.44 -17.39 -23.21
C ILE A 248 0.08 -17.32 -23.40
N ASP A 249 0.75 -18.46 -23.42
CA ASP A 249 2.15 -18.55 -23.86
C ASP A 249 2.19 -18.42 -25.39
N GLU A 250 2.49 -17.22 -25.88
CA GLU A 250 2.57 -16.92 -27.31
C GLU A 250 3.75 -17.60 -28.04
N THR A 251 4.52 -18.44 -27.34
CA THR A 251 5.62 -19.22 -27.92
C THR A 251 5.29 -20.70 -28.09
N TYR A 252 4.07 -21.14 -27.72
CA TYR A 252 3.72 -22.56 -27.67
C TYR A 252 2.41 -22.91 -28.39
N GLY A 253 2.45 -23.97 -29.20
CA GLY A 253 1.26 -24.59 -29.79
C GLY A 253 0.45 -23.63 -30.68
N ASP A 254 -0.86 -23.75 -30.58
CA ASP A 254 -1.86 -23.06 -31.40
C ASP A 254 -2.32 -21.74 -30.78
N TRP A 255 -1.45 -21.09 -29.99
CA TRP A 255 -1.75 -19.86 -29.22
C TRP A 255 -2.50 -18.80 -30.03
N SER A 256 -2.12 -18.61 -31.30
CA SER A 256 -2.68 -17.59 -32.19
C SER A 256 -4.16 -17.79 -32.55
N TYR A 257 -4.76 -18.93 -32.21
CA TYR A 257 -6.19 -19.19 -32.36
C TYR A 257 -7.02 -18.71 -31.17
N PHE A 258 -6.38 -18.29 -30.08
CA PHE A 258 -7.05 -18.01 -28.83
C PHE A 258 -6.70 -16.65 -28.25
N LYS A 259 -7.63 -16.14 -27.44
CA LYS A 259 -7.41 -14.98 -26.57
C LYS A 259 -8.09 -15.22 -25.23
N VAL A 260 -7.48 -14.73 -24.16
CA VAL A 260 -8.05 -14.78 -22.80
C VAL A 260 -8.55 -13.40 -22.42
N LYS A 261 -9.77 -13.34 -21.86
CA LYS A 261 -10.33 -12.14 -21.24
C LYS A 261 -11.10 -12.53 -20.00
N ASP A 262 -10.75 -11.98 -18.84
CA ASP A 262 -11.47 -12.16 -17.57
C ASP A 262 -11.84 -13.63 -17.30
N ASN A 263 -10.83 -14.52 -17.28
CA ASN A 263 -10.91 -15.99 -17.14
C ASN A 263 -11.66 -16.78 -18.24
N LYS A 264 -12.06 -16.13 -19.32
CA LYS A 264 -12.74 -16.76 -20.46
C LYS A 264 -11.79 -16.92 -21.64
N LEU A 265 -11.86 -18.08 -22.26
CA LEU A 265 -11.15 -18.38 -23.50
C LEU A 265 -12.08 -18.12 -24.69
N TYR A 266 -11.57 -17.42 -25.69
CA TYR A 266 -12.28 -17.12 -26.93
C TYR A 266 -11.43 -17.47 -28.15
N MET A 267 -12.09 -17.76 -29.26
CA MET A 267 -11.45 -17.82 -30.57
C MET A 267 -10.95 -16.43 -30.97
N ALA A 268 -9.69 -16.35 -31.40
CA ALA A 268 -9.09 -15.14 -31.95
C ALA A 268 -9.29 -15.03 -33.47
N LYS A 269 -9.40 -16.17 -34.17
CA LYS A 269 -9.60 -16.26 -35.61
C LYS A 269 -10.41 -17.49 -36.00
N ASP A 270 -10.96 -17.46 -37.20
CA ASP A 270 -11.66 -18.60 -37.81
C ASP A 270 -10.74 -19.81 -37.92
N SER A 271 -11.29 -21.01 -37.73
CA SER A 271 -10.53 -22.24 -37.87
C SER A 271 -11.40 -23.43 -38.24
N ASP A 272 -10.91 -24.24 -39.18
CA ASP A 272 -11.45 -25.56 -39.52
C ASP A 272 -10.68 -26.70 -38.82
N GLN A 273 -9.72 -26.38 -37.94
CA GLN A 273 -8.96 -27.39 -37.18
C GLN A 273 -9.85 -28.09 -36.15
N THR A 274 -9.67 -29.40 -36.03
CA THR A 274 -10.44 -30.27 -35.12
C THR A 274 -9.82 -30.37 -33.71
N THR A 275 -8.55 -30.03 -33.56
CA THR A 275 -7.80 -30.14 -32.30
C THR A 275 -6.80 -29.00 -32.17
N TYR A 276 -6.54 -28.57 -30.94
CA TYR A 276 -5.62 -27.50 -30.60
C TYR A 276 -4.81 -27.86 -29.36
N THR A 277 -3.57 -27.37 -29.32
CA THR A 277 -2.74 -27.42 -28.11
C THR A 277 -2.42 -26.00 -27.68
N LEU A 278 -2.69 -25.65 -26.43
CA LEU A 278 -2.50 -24.31 -25.89
C LEU A 278 -1.77 -24.40 -24.55
N ARG A 279 -0.79 -23.53 -24.31
CA ARG A 279 -0.18 -23.38 -22.99
C ARG A 279 -0.65 -22.08 -22.35
N LEU A 280 -1.09 -22.19 -21.10
CA LEU A 280 -1.45 -21.07 -20.25
C LEU A 280 -0.36 -20.83 -19.21
N LEU A 281 -0.04 -19.55 -19.01
CA LEU A 281 0.84 -19.08 -17.95
C LEU A 281 -0.02 -18.43 -16.87
N VAL A 282 0.16 -18.87 -15.63
CA VAL A 282 -0.63 -18.40 -14.50
C VAL A 282 0.26 -17.68 -13.49
N SER A 283 -0.15 -16.48 -13.10
CA SER A 283 0.41 -15.74 -11.97
C SER A 283 -0.66 -15.48 -10.90
N SER A 284 -0.22 -15.25 -9.67
CA SER A 284 -1.06 -14.94 -8.51
C SER A 284 -0.63 -13.61 -7.88
N SER A 285 -1.58 -12.83 -7.37
CA SER A 285 -1.32 -11.59 -6.64
C SER A 285 -0.52 -11.77 -5.34
N THR A 286 -0.36 -13.00 -4.85
CA THR A 286 0.39 -13.31 -3.63
C THR A 286 1.86 -13.59 -3.86
N ASP A 287 2.29 -13.65 -5.12
CA ASP A 287 3.60 -14.17 -5.49
C ASP A 287 4.41 -13.08 -6.22
N GLU A 288 5.52 -12.66 -5.60
CA GLU A 288 6.36 -11.54 -6.06
C GLU A 288 7.25 -11.92 -7.27
N GLU A 289 7.43 -13.20 -7.58
CA GLU A 289 8.42 -13.69 -8.56
C GLU A 289 7.90 -13.85 -10.00
N GLY A 290 6.59 -13.68 -10.25
CA GLY A 290 6.02 -13.78 -11.60
C GLY A 290 5.94 -15.24 -12.14
N VAL A 291 4.79 -15.56 -12.75
CA VAL A 291 4.39 -16.83 -13.40
C VAL A 291 4.85 -18.14 -12.71
N TYR A 292 3.94 -18.81 -12.01
CA TYR A 292 4.25 -20.04 -11.26
C TYR A 292 3.85 -21.34 -11.96
N TYR A 293 2.80 -21.31 -12.79
CA TYR A 293 2.24 -22.56 -13.34
C TYR A 293 2.03 -22.49 -14.86
N LYS A 294 2.48 -23.55 -15.53
CA LYS A 294 2.27 -23.78 -16.96
C LYS A 294 1.24 -24.88 -17.12
N ALA A 295 0.10 -24.56 -17.71
CA ALA A 295 -0.96 -25.52 -17.98
C ALA A 295 -1.04 -25.79 -19.48
N ASP A 296 -0.78 -27.03 -19.88
CA ASP A 296 -0.97 -27.45 -21.27
C ASP A 296 -2.40 -27.98 -21.43
N LEU A 297 -3.19 -27.29 -22.24
CA LEU A 297 -4.54 -27.66 -22.60
C LEU A 297 -4.56 -28.31 -23.97
N PHE A 298 -5.22 -29.46 -24.05
CA PHE A 298 -5.59 -30.08 -25.32
C PHE A 298 -7.07 -29.88 -25.56
N ILE A 299 -7.41 -29.11 -26.59
CA ILE A 299 -8.80 -28.71 -26.88
C ILE A 299 -9.25 -29.44 -28.14
N ARG A 300 -10.42 -30.08 -28.10
CA ARG A 300 -11.00 -30.76 -29.26
C ARG A 300 -12.30 -30.05 -29.67
N GLN A 301 -12.57 -30.02 -30.96
CA GLN A 301 -13.91 -29.69 -31.42
C GLN A 301 -14.84 -30.86 -31.12
N THR A 302 -15.97 -30.60 -30.47
CA THR A 302 -17.02 -31.61 -30.33
C THR A 302 -17.76 -31.76 -31.65
N SER A 303 -17.93 -33.01 -32.11
CA SER A 303 -18.92 -33.30 -33.15
C SER A 303 -20.27 -32.90 -32.61
N LYS A 304 -20.97 -31.97 -33.29
CA LYS A 304 -22.37 -31.60 -33.00
C LYS A 304 -23.20 -32.88 -32.81
N GLU A 305 -23.41 -33.29 -31.56
CA GLU A 305 -24.44 -34.25 -31.08
C GLU A 305 -24.31 -34.66 -29.60
N GLN A 306 -23.50 -34.00 -28.77
CA GLN A 306 -23.63 -34.17 -27.31
C GLN A 306 -24.59 -33.12 -26.75
N LEU A 307 -25.87 -33.47 -26.75
CA LEU A 307 -26.87 -32.91 -25.85
C LEU A 307 -26.53 -33.37 -24.42
N TYR A 308 -26.10 -32.44 -23.58
CA TYR A 308 -26.26 -32.52 -22.12
C TYR A 308 -26.78 -31.19 -21.62
#